data_AF-A0A9D0P4N5-F1
#
_entry.id   AF-A0A9D0P4N5-F1
#
_cell.length_a   1.000
_cell.length_b   1.000
_cell.length_c   1.000
_cell.angle_alpha   90.00
_cell.angle_beta   90.00
_cell.angle_gamma   90.00
#
_symmetry.space_group_name_H-M   'P 1'
#
loop_
_entity.id
_entity.type
_entity.pdbx_description
1 polymer ?
#
loop_
_entity_poly.entity_id
_entity_poly.type
_entity_poly.pdbx_seq_one_letter_code
_entity_poly.pdbx_strand_id
1 'polypeptide(L)'
;RGAEFPVSTGQIPDTGHAIVFATPESTHGVISPVDITGPAVSIARHPHLGYAKLLVISGRNPSELLQAVNTLTLGKVQLKSEHVAFDRVVIPPRRQPYDAPMWLKTGEKTRFGDLSGIDRLSVFGLAPGLIPVNFRVPPDLYAEKKTAIPVHFIDQHVDLPLAANSRLDVGLNRSGIVRFPLGTGGIDKEYSILNDPNARTPSMVAYDRQLHLPLKQLAGINELSFYYDFVVPGEEGPSCVNLYTENTTGTISPDSTIDLQGFSHYAKMPNLALFANLGFPFTRFADLAETAVILPENPTDSDLSEAMNLMGKMGASTGLSVYDISFVTPDDLDQVKGKDLIVIGDIGRQPVLERWNDVMPLMVTDEGWEARDLSWNENLDIWLSSEDYDSAAKAVDLLGTDAGHPPFMMSFQSPYKPERTVVVLAAAGDELHQLISVLYQPELVSEIQGNVAVLSEGNIKSFKTLPPYYLGTLSILSTVRLLMARHLILFIVSFLLVAFFAAIFLKLLLADHSRRRFEIEPLKV
;
A
#
# COMPACT_ATOMS: atom_id res chain seq x y z
N ARG A 1 5.24 15.04 3.62
CA ARG A 1 5.07 15.97 2.48
C ARG A 1 5.44 15.21 1.23
N GLY A 2 4.50 15.04 0.32
CA GLY A 2 4.73 14.38 -0.97
C GLY A 2 5.63 15.21 -1.89
N ALA A 3 5.95 14.66 -3.05
CA ALA A 3 6.45 15.44 -4.17
C ALA A 3 5.26 15.86 -5.03
N GLU A 4 5.27 17.11 -5.50
CA GLU A 4 4.31 17.63 -6.46
C GLU A 4 5.01 17.79 -7.81
N PHE A 5 4.32 17.43 -8.88
CA PHE A 5 4.81 17.43 -10.25
C PHE A 5 3.90 18.30 -11.13
N PRO A 6 3.95 19.64 -10.99
CA PRO A 6 3.21 20.53 -11.87
C PRO A 6 3.70 20.36 -13.31
N VAL A 7 2.76 20.15 -14.23
CA VAL A 7 2.97 19.97 -15.66
C VAL A 7 2.54 21.24 -16.39
N SER A 8 3.28 21.59 -17.44
CA SER A 8 2.87 22.62 -18.40
C SER A 8 3.15 22.13 -19.81
N THR A 9 2.16 22.24 -20.70
CA THR A 9 2.29 21.79 -22.08
C THR A 9 2.58 22.96 -23.01
N GLY A 10 3.67 22.87 -23.77
CA GLY A 10 4.03 23.89 -24.78
C GLY A 10 4.55 25.22 -24.22
N GLN A 11 4.79 25.30 -22.91
CA GLN A 11 5.37 26.48 -22.25
C GLN A 11 6.40 26.04 -21.20
N ILE A 12 7.33 26.95 -20.86
CA ILE A 12 8.26 26.75 -19.74
C ILE A 12 7.67 27.48 -18.53
N PRO A 13 7.64 26.86 -17.33
CA PRO A 13 7.16 27.53 -16.13
C PRO A 13 7.92 28.83 -15.85
N ASP A 14 7.20 29.92 -15.54
CA ASP A 14 7.79 31.24 -15.28
C ASP A 14 8.59 31.33 -13.96
N THR A 15 8.74 30.22 -13.23
CA THR A 15 9.42 30.18 -11.93
C THR A 15 10.24 28.90 -11.77
N GLY A 16 11.41 29.04 -11.14
CA GLY A 16 12.21 27.90 -10.70
C GLY A 16 12.89 27.09 -11.81
N HIS A 17 13.40 25.93 -11.42
CA HIS A 17 13.99 24.94 -12.33
C HIS A 17 12.90 24.04 -12.91
N ALA A 18 13.10 23.51 -14.12
CA ALA A 18 12.14 22.62 -14.75
C ALA A 18 12.81 21.43 -15.44
N ILE A 19 12.07 20.33 -15.57
CA ILE A 19 12.41 19.20 -16.44
C ILE A 19 11.61 19.37 -17.72
N VAL A 20 12.29 19.32 -18.87
CA VAL A 20 11.67 19.52 -20.18
C VAL A 20 11.81 18.25 -20.99
N PHE A 21 10.68 17.71 -21.45
CA PHE A 21 10.64 16.57 -22.35
C PHE A 21 10.50 17.06 -23.79
N ALA A 22 11.47 16.72 -24.64
CA ALA A 22 11.62 17.33 -25.95
C ALA A 22 11.73 16.30 -27.09
N THR A 23 10.94 16.48 -28.13
CA THR A 23 11.11 15.87 -29.45
C THR A 23 11.27 16.98 -30.50
N PRO A 24 11.76 16.70 -31.72
CA PRO A 24 11.85 17.72 -32.76
C PRO A 24 10.53 18.48 -32.99
N GLU A 25 9.39 17.78 -32.88
CA GLU A 25 8.05 18.36 -33.06
C GLU A 25 7.60 19.23 -31.88
N SER A 26 8.01 18.92 -30.64
CA SER A 26 7.58 19.65 -29.43
C SER A 26 8.46 20.83 -29.04
N THR A 27 9.62 21.01 -29.68
CA THR A 27 10.60 22.05 -29.32
C THR A 27 10.33 23.43 -29.92
N HIS A 28 9.41 23.54 -30.90
CA HIS A 28 9.16 24.78 -31.62
C HIS A 28 8.68 25.92 -30.68
N GLY A 29 9.54 26.92 -30.47
CA GLY A 29 9.21 28.15 -29.73
C GLY A 29 9.43 28.11 -28.22
N VAL A 30 9.72 26.94 -27.64
CA VAL A 30 9.86 26.74 -26.18
C VAL A 30 11.34 26.82 -25.76
N ILE A 31 12.22 26.18 -26.51
CA ILE A 31 13.67 26.15 -26.28
C ILE A 31 14.39 26.51 -27.58
N SER A 32 15.57 27.13 -27.51
CA SER A 32 16.40 27.33 -28.72
C SER A 32 16.61 25.99 -29.41
N PRO A 33 16.57 25.91 -30.75
CA PRO A 33 16.64 24.65 -31.48
C PRO A 33 17.89 23.86 -31.04
N VAL A 34 17.64 22.73 -30.39
CA VAL A 34 18.67 21.75 -30.05
C VAL A 34 18.68 20.73 -31.18
N ASP A 35 19.84 20.45 -31.77
CA ASP A 35 19.98 19.34 -32.71
C ASP A 35 19.77 18.02 -31.96
N ILE A 36 18.55 17.48 -32.01
CA ILE A 36 18.20 16.20 -31.37
C ILE A 36 18.67 15.06 -32.28
N THR A 37 19.85 14.52 -31.99
CA THR A 37 20.46 13.44 -32.77
C THR A 37 20.12 12.03 -32.26
N GLY A 38 19.54 11.91 -31.06
CA GLY A 38 19.21 10.64 -30.41
C GLY A 38 18.73 10.82 -28.96
N PRO A 39 18.64 9.73 -28.16
CA PRO A 39 18.32 9.81 -26.74
C PRO A 39 19.44 10.53 -25.97
N ALA A 40 19.13 11.64 -25.33
CA ALA A 40 20.11 12.46 -24.63
C ALA A 40 19.50 13.25 -23.47
N VAL A 41 20.37 13.66 -22.56
CA VAL A 41 20.06 14.63 -21.50
C VAL A 41 20.99 15.84 -21.62
N SER A 42 20.45 17.03 -21.41
CA SER A 42 21.24 18.26 -21.37
C SER A 42 20.72 19.24 -20.34
N ILE A 43 21.56 20.19 -19.95
CA ILE A 43 21.18 21.31 -19.11
C ILE A 43 21.13 22.55 -19.98
N ALA A 44 20.01 23.25 -19.99
CA ALA A 44 19.87 24.55 -20.64
C ALA A 44 19.64 25.65 -19.59
N ARG A 45 19.88 26.91 -19.98
CA ARG A 45 19.47 28.06 -19.17
C ARG A 45 17.99 28.34 -19.43
N HIS A 46 17.29 28.73 -18.38
CA HIS A 46 15.92 29.21 -18.54
C HIS A 46 15.91 30.51 -19.37
N PRO A 47 15.06 30.63 -20.41
CA PRO A 47 15.10 31.76 -21.35
C PRO A 47 14.85 33.12 -20.68
N HIS A 48 13.96 33.14 -19.68
CA HIS A 48 13.57 34.36 -18.97
C HIS A 48 14.19 34.54 -17.57
N LEU A 49 14.84 33.50 -17.02
CA LEU A 49 15.31 33.48 -15.64
C LEU A 49 16.79 33.07 -15.58
N GLY A 50 17.69 34.03 -15.48
CA GLY A 50 19.13 33.77 -15.54
C GLY A 50 19.68 32.82 -14.45
N TYR A 51 18.99 32.67 -13.32
CA TYR A 51 19.37 31.77 -12.23
C TYR A 51 18.81 30.34 -12.39
N ALA A 52 17.76 30.17 -13.18
CA ALA A 52 17.09 28.90 -13.36
C ALA A 52 17.73 28.06 -14.47
N LYS A 53 17.59 26.74 -14.32
CA LYS A 53 18.14 25.72 -15.21
C LYS A 53 17.03 24.78 -15.64
N LEU A 54 17.13 24.32 -16.87
CA LEU A 54 16.23 23.35 -17.47
C LEU A 54 16.99 22.05 -17.66
N LEU A 55 16.49 20.94 -17.13
CA LEU A 55 16.97 19.61 -17.47
C LEU A 55 16.20 19.11 -18.69
N VAL A 56 16.80 19.20 -19.87
CA VAL A 56 16.17 18.82 -21.13
C VAL A 56 16.48 17.36 -21.42
N ILE A 57 15.45 16.52 -21.43
CA ILE A 57 15.51 15.12 -21.83
C ILE A 57 14.93 15.03 -23.23
N SER A 58 15.70 14.48 -24.18
CA SER A 58 15.36 14.55 -25.59
C SER A 58 15.52 13.21 -26.31
N GLY A 59 14.76 13.04 -27.38
CA GLY A 59 14.85 11.90 -28.31
C GLY A 59 14.19 12.24 -29.64
N ARG A 60 14.58 11.56 -30.73
CA ARG A 60 14.05 11.86 -32.08
C ARG A 60 12.56 11.56 -32.22
N ASN A 61 12.04 10.70 -31.35
CA ASN A 61 10.66 10.26 -31.31
C ASN A 61 10.28 9.87 -29.85
N PRO A 62 9.00 9.61 -29.55
CA PRO A 62 8.56 9.23 -28.20
C PRO A 62 9.26 7.99 -27.63
N SER A 63 9.64 7.01 -28.47
CA SER A 63 10.35 5.81 -28.02
C SER A 63 11.75 6.16 -27.50
N GLU A 64 12.51 6.97 -28.23
CA GLU A 64 13.84 7.43 -27.78
C GLU A 64 13.77 8.34 -26.56
N LEU A 65 12.72 9.15 -26.45
CA LEU A 65 12.49 9.96 -25.26
C LEU A 65 12.32 9.07 -24.01
N LEU A 66 11.50 8.01 -24.09
CA LEU A 66 11.35 7.03 -23.01
C LEU A 66 12.67 6.31 -22.71
N GLN A 67 13.45 5.96 -23.73
CA GLN A 67 14.77 5.38 -23.56
C GLN A 67 15.73 6.31 -22.82
N ALA A 68 15.69 7.61 -23.12
CA ALA A 68 16.49 8.62 -22.42
C ALA A 68 16.08 8.76 -20.95
N VAL A 69 14.78 8.79 -20.68
CA VAL A 69 14.24 8.83 -19.30
C VAL A 69 14.67 7.59 -18.52
N ASN A 70 14.43 6.38 -19.05
CA ASN A 70 14.81 5.13 -18.38
C ASN A 70 16.32 5.03 -18.14
N THR A 71 17.13 5.49 -19.10
CA THR A 71 18.58 5.51 -18.96
C THR A 71 19.02 6.49 -17.88
N LEU A 72 18.37 7.65 -17.76
CA LEU A 72 18.66 8.64 -16.72
C LEU A 72 18.24 8.17 -15.32
N THR A 73 17.08 7.53 -15.20
CA THR A 73 16.49 7.17 -13.90
C THR A 73 17.01 5.83 -13.36
N LEU A 74 17.21 4.84 -14.23
CA LEU A 74 17.60 3.48 -13.85
C LEU A 74 19.07 3.18 -14.18
N GLY A 75 19.66 3.93 -15.10
CA GLY A 75 21.06 3.77 -15.47
C GLY A 75 21.99 4.39 -14.43
N LYS A 76 23.13 3.72 -14.17
CA LYS A 76 24.25 4.30 -13.43
C LYS A 76 25.05 5.24 -14.35
N VAL A 77 24.40 6.32 -14.81
CA VAL A 77 25.00 7.22 -15.79
C VAL A 77 25.86 8.28 -15.10
N GLN A 78 27.05 8.53 -15.65
CA GLN A 78 27.92 9.62 -15.20
C GLN A 78 27.66 10.85 -16.07
N LEU A 79 27.02 11.87 -15.49
CA LEU A 79 26.75 13.14 -16.17
C LEU A 79 27.97 14.07 -16.06
N LYS A 80 28.84 14.05 -17.07
CA LYS A 80 30.15 14.77 -17.04
C LYS A 80 30.17 16.07 -17.83
N SER A 81 29.12 16.39 -18.57
CA SER A 81 29.04 17.54 -19.48
C SER A 81 27.63 18.13 -19.48
N GLU A 82 27.51 19.35 -20.01
CA GLU A 82 26.22 20.04 -20.18
C GLU A 82 25.27 19.30 -21.13
N HIS A 83 25.81 18.49 -22.04
CA HIS A 83 25.07 17.59 -22.91
C HIS A 83 25.67 16.18 -22.85
N VAL A 84 24.84 15.16 -22.68
CA VAL A 84 25.23 13.75 -22.62
C VAL A 84 24.27 12.96 -23.51
N ALA A 85 24.77 12.46 -24.63
CA ALA A 85 24.06 11.49 -25.45
C ALA A 85 24.19 10.08 -24.83
N PHE A 86 23.13 9.28 -24.93
CA PHE A 86 23.13 7.92 -24.41
C PHE A 86 23.39 6.90 -25.51
N ASP A 87 24.61 6.38 -25.57
CA ASP A 87 24.97 5.30 -26.51
C ASP A 87 24.42 3.93 -26.08
N ARG A 88 24.17 3.75 -24.78
CA ARG A 88 23.61 2.53 -24.20
C ARG A 88 22.29 2.83 -23.53
N VAL A 89 21.24 2.29 -24.12
CA VAL A 89 19.88 2.41 -23.60
C VAL A 89 19.65 1.36 -22.52
N VAL A 90 19.10 1.79 -21.39
CA VAL A 90 18.66 0.89 -20.33
C VAL A 90 17.22 0.44 -20.62
N ILE A 91 17.05 -0.87 -20.81
CA ILE A 91 15.73 -1.50 -20.86
C ILE A 91 15.45 -2.06 -19.46
N PRO A 92 14.42 -1.57 -18.76
CA PRO A 92 14.06 -2.08 -17.44
C PRO A 92 13.69 -3.57 -17.51
N PRO A 93 14.08 -4.40 -16.53
CA PRO A 93 13.66 -5.79 -16.49
C PRO A 93 12.17 -5.90 -16.16
N ARG A 94 11.49 -6.89 -16.75
CA ARG A 94 10.11 -7.23 -16.36
C ARG A 94 10.05 -7.62 -14.89
N ARG A 95 9.06 -7.08 -14.18
CA ARG A 95 8.85 -7.29 -12.75
C ARG A 95 7.92 -8.45 -12.45
N GLN A 96 7.96 -8.92 -11.21
CA GLN A 96 7.11 -9.97 -10.68
C GLN A 96 6.13 -9.39 -9.64
N PRO A 97 4.98 -10.04 -9.40
CA PRO A 97 4.11 -9.66 -8.31
C PRO A 97 4.85 -9.64 -6.96
N TYR A 98 4.58 -8.61 -6.15
CA TYR A 98 5.11 -8.44 -4.78
C TYR A 98 6.63 -8.31 -4.68
N ASP A 99 7.30 -7.91 -5.76
CA ASP A 99 8.75 -7.69 -5.79
C ASP A 99 9.18 -6.26 -5.42
N ALA A 100 8.25 -5.44 -4.90
CA ALA A 100 8.47 -4.06 -4.51
C ALA A 100 9.60 -3.95 -3.45
N PRO A 101 10.69 -3.20 -3.72
CA PRO A 101 11.83 -3.12 -2.82
C PRO A 101 11.52 -2.62 -1.40
N MET A 102 10.53 -1.74 -1.26
CA MET A 102 10.17 -1.15 0.04
C MET A 102 9.15 -1.99 0.82
N TRP A 103 8.67 -3.10 0.26
CA TRP A 103 7.75 -4.01 0.93
C TRP A 103 8.50 -5.16 1.59
N LEU A 104 8.06 -5.55 2.78
CA LEU A 104 8.46 -6.80 3.39
C LEU A 104 7.99 -7.97 2.52
N LYS A 105 8.84 -8.98 2.35
CA LYS A 105 8.55 -10.13 1.48
C LYS A 105 7.99 -11.30 2.27
N THR A 106 6.96 -11.96 1.72
CA THR A 106 6.31 -13.13 2.33
C THR A 106 7.11 -14.43 2.20
N GLY A 107 8.21 -14.43 1.43
CA GLY A 107 9.08 -15.59 1.23
C GLY A 107 10.30 -15.66 2.16
N GLU A 108 10.67 -14.56 2.82
CA GLU A 108 11.91 -14.44 3.60
C GLU A 108 11.77 -13.54 4.82
N LYS A 109 12.70 -13.69 5.77
CA LYS A 109 12.82 -12.76 6.89
C LYS A 109 13.54 -11.50 6.44
N THR A 110 13.03 -10.34 6.83
CA THR A 110 13.67 -9.06 6.50
C THR A 110 14.43 -8.54 7.71
N ARG A 111 15.69 -8.13 7.53
CA ARG A 111 16.51 -7.61 8.62
C ARG A 111 16.29 -6.12 8.84
N PHE A 112 16.50 -5.65 10.06
CA PHE A 112 16.37 -4.23 10.41
C PHE A 112 17.45 -3.38 9.73
N GLY A 113 18.66 -3.94 9.57
CA GLY A 113 19.74 -3.28 8.84
C GLY A 113 19.40 -2.96 7.39
N ASP A 114 18.57 -3.78 6.75
CA ASP A 114 18.12 -3.58 5.36
C ASP A 114 17.02 -2.49 5.27
N LEU A 115 16.37 -2.13 6.40
CA LEU A 115 15.25 -1.17 6.46
C LEU A 115 15.67 0.25 6.86
N SER A 116 16.42 0.40 7.95
CA SER A 116 16.76 1.72 8.52
C SER A 116 18.21 2.15 8.30
N GLY A 117 19.07 1.26 7.79
CA GLY A 117 20.51 1.46 7.77
C GLY A 117 21.13 1.29 9.16
N ILE A 118 22.35 0.76 9.21
CA ILE A 118 23.00 0.31 10.46
C ILE A 118 23.18 1.47 11.45
N ASP A 119 23.56 2.66 10.96
CA ASP A 119 23.88 3.81 11.81
C ASP A 119 22.67 4.41 12.54
N ARG A 120 21.44 4.07 12.11
CA ARG A 120 20.19 4.57 12.71
C ARG A 120 19.63 3.66 13.80
N LEU A 121 20.29 2.53 14.07
CA LEU A 121 19.86 1.55 15.05
C LEU A 121 20.53 1.71 16.42
N SER A 122 21.29 2.79 16.61
CA SER A 122 22.00 3.10 17.85
C SER A 122 21.64 4.48 18.37
N VAL A 123 21.57 4.61 19.70
CA VAL A 123 21.32 5.87 20.41
C VAL A 123 22.27 6.02 21.58
N PHE A 124 22.46 7.27 22.01
CA PHE A 124 23.46 7.66 23.00
C PHE A 124 22.85 8.54 24.09
N GLY A 125 23.40 8.47 25.31
CA GLY A 125 22.96 9.19 26.50
C GLY A 125 21.91 8.46 27.33
N LEU A 126 21.56 9.05 28.46
CA LEU A 126 20.55 8.49 29.39
C LEU A 126 19.10 8.70 28.94
N ALA A 127 18.85 9.77 28.19
CA ALA A 127 17.54 10.10 27.60
C ALA A 127 17.66 10.18 26.07
N PRO A 128 17.95 9.06 25.40
CA PRO A 128 18.12 9.04 23.96
C PRO A 128 16.83 9.36 23.20
N GLY A 129 16.97 9.67 21.90
CA GLY A 129 15.82 9.70 20.99
C GLY A 129 15.24 8.31 20.70
N LEU A 130 14.17 8.28 19.91
CA LEU A 130 13.59 7.03 19.39
C LEU A 130 14.49 6.43 18.30
N ILE A 131 14.55 5.10 18.24
CA ILE A 131 15.06 4.33 17.10
C ILE A 131 13.87 3.93 16.23
N PRO A 132 13.65 4.58 15.07
CA PRO A 132 12.57 4.21 14.16
C PRO A 132 13.02 3.13 13.16
N VAL A 133 12.26 2.04 13.09
CA VAL A 133 12.35 1.01 12.05
C VAL A 133 11.11 1.09 11.16
N ASN A 134 11.27 1.73 10.00
CA ASN A 134 10.18 1.93 9.05
C ASN A 134 10.06 0.75 8.08
N PHE A 135 8.84 0.25 7.89
CA PHE A 135 8.57 -0.87 6.99
C PHE A 135 7.18 -0.74 6.35
N ARG A 136 7.01 -1.39 5.21
CA ARG A 136 5.71 -1.53 4.54
C ARG A 136 5.38 -2.99 4.38
N VAL A 137 4.12 -3.34 4.61
CA VAL A 137 3.62 -4.69 4.35
C VAL A 137 2.82 -4.68 3.05
N PRO A 138 2.82 -5.79 2.27
CA PRO A 138 1.89 -5.94 1.16
C PRO A 138 0.44 -5.69 1.63
N PRO A 139 -0.36 -4.85 0.94
CA PRO A 139 -1.70 -4.49 1.39
C PRO A 139 -2.69 -5.66 1.45
N ASP A 140 -2.41 -6.74 0.74
CA ASP A 140 -3.21 -7.96 0.66
C ASP A 140 -2.69 -9.08 1.56
N LEU A 141 -1.89 -8.75 2.57
CA LEU A 141 -1.35 -9.71 3.52
C LEU A 141 -2.48 -10.40 4.29
N TYR A 142 -2.69 -11.68 4.02
CA TYR A 142 -3.69 -12.51 4.67
C TYR A 142 -3.04 -13.55 5.58
N ALA A 143 -3.53 -13.61 6.81
CA ALA A 143 -3.02 -14.52 7.83
C ALA A 143 -3.94 -15.74 7.96
N GLU A 144 -3.55 -16.86 7.34
CA GLU A 144 -4.38 -18.07 7.36
C GLU A 144 -4.47 -18.70 8.76
N LYS A 145 -3.33 -18.79 9.45
CA LYS A 145 -3.19 -19.43 10.79
C LYS A 145 -2.53 -18.53 11.82
N LYS A 146 -1.89 -17.45 11.38
CA LYS A 146 -1.16 -16.51 12.23
C LYS A 146 -2.10 -15.40 12.66
N THR A 147 -1.94 -14.90 13.88
CA THR A 147 -2.70 -13.75 14.39
C THR A 147 -1.86 -12.48 14.46
N ALA A 148 -0.54 -12.61 14.30
CA ALA A 148 0.44 -11.55 14.44
C ALA A 148 1.71 -11.85 13.63
N ILE A 149 2.50 -10.81 13.34
CA ILE A 149 3.80 -10.94 12.69
C ILE A 149 4.88 -11.13 13.76
N PRO A 150 5.61 -12.25 13.77
CA PRO A 150 6.72 -12.43 14.68
C PRO A 150 7.88 -11.50 14.32
N VAL A 151 8.44 -10.86 15.35
CA VAL A 151 9.64 -10.04 15.30
C VAL A 151 10.63 -10.61 16.30
N HIS A 152 11.84 -10.84 15.83
CA HIS A 152 12.97 -11.25 16.63
C HIS A 152 13.98 -10.12 16.61
N PHE A 153 14.42 -9.65 17.77
CA PHE A 153 15.39 -8.56 17.82
C PHE A 153 16.37 -8.78 18.95
N ILE A 154 17.57 -8.26 18.75
CA ILE A 154 18.65 -8.32 19.74
C ILE A 154 18.88 -6.91 20.24
N ASP A 155 18.57 -6.67 21.52
CA ASP A 155 18.88 -5.39 22.16
C ASP A 155 20.25 -5.46 22.82
N GLN A 156 21.07 -4.45 22.58
CA GLN A 156 22.43 -4.31 23.08
C GLN A 156 22.54 -2.98 23.82
N HIS A 157 22.99 -3.01 25.06
CA HIS A 157 23.15 -1.78 25.83
C HIS A 157 24.33 -1.89 26.79
N VAL A 158 24.76 -0.75 27.33
CA VAL A 158 25.87 -0.70 28.28
C VAL A 158 25.48 -1.41 29.58
N ASP A 159 26.40 -2.23 30.08
CA ASP A 159 26.30 -2.91 31.38
C ASP A 159 26.53 -1.90 32.52
N LEU A 160 25.47 -1.13 32.82
CA LEU A 160 25.45 -0.20 33.95
C LEU A 160 24.54 -0.76 35.05
N PRO A 161 24.82 -0.44 36.33
CA PRO A 161 23.89 -0.72 37.43
C PRO A 161 22.67 0.20 37.31
N LEU A 162 21.76 -0.14 36.41
CA LEU A 162 20.53 0.58 36.13
C LEU A 162 19.50 0.35 37.25
N ALA A 163 18.70 1.36 37.53
CA ALA A 163 17.58 1.24 38.46
C ALA A 163 16.54 0.24 37.93
N ALA A 164 15.81 -0.39 38.85
CA ALA A 164 14.81 -1.43 38.51
C ALA A 164 13.68 -0.94 37.58
N ASN A 165 13.46 0.37 37.49
CA ASN A 165 12.49 0.99 36.60
C ASN A 165 13.05 1.34 35.20
N SER A 166 14.32 1.02 34.91
CA SER A 166 14.90 1.18 33.58
C SER A 166 14.30 0.18 32.60
N ARG A 167 13.97 0.63 31.40
CA ARG A 167 13.17 -0.14 30.44
C ARG A 167 13.47 0.19 28.98
N LEU A 168 13.20 -0.78 28.12
CA LEU A 168 13.11 -0.63 26.68
C LEU A 168 11.63 -0.69 26.29
N ASP A 169 11.10 0.43 25.83
CA ASP A 169 9.74 0.55 25.34
C ASP A 169 9.72 0.32 23.82
N VAL A 170 8.86 -0.59 23.37
CA VAL A 170 8.65 -0.89 21.96
C VAL A 170 7.24 -0.49 21.55
N GLY A 171 7.13 0.30 20.49
CA GLY A 171 5.87 0.80 19.94
C GLY A 171 5.72 0.55 18.45
N LEU A 172 4.48 0.51 17.98
CA LEU A 172 4.10 0.43 16.57
C LEU A 172 3.16 1.59 16.26
N ASN A 173 3.47 2.37 15.23
CA ASN A 173 2.64 3.49 14.77
C ASN A 173 2.24 4.43 15.90
N ARG A 174 3.21 4.79 16.77
CA ARG A 174 3.06 5.64 17.97
C ARG A 174 2.26 5.03 19.13
N SER A 175 1.82 3.77 19.00
CA SER A 175 1.17 3.02 20.07
C SER A 175 2.16 2.09 20.76
N GLY A 176 2.24 2.11 22.09
CA GLY A 176 3.10 1.19 22.84
C GLY A 176 2.57 -0.25 22.78
N ILE A 177 3.44 -1.22 22.46
CA ILE A 177 3.09 -2.65 22.42
C ILE A 177 3.63 -3.38 23.65
N VAL A 178 4.94 -3.34 23.87
CA VAL A 178 5.64 -4.13 24.90
C VAL A 178 6.70 -3.28 25.58
N ARG A 179 6.95 -3.55 26.87
CA ARG A 179 8.05 -2.97 27.64
C ARG A 179 8.93 -4.09 28.17
N PHE A 180 10.24 -3.97 28.00
CA PHE A 180 11.22 -4.91 28.51
C PHE A 180 12.03 -4.27 29.64
N PRO A 181 12.22 -4.94 30.79
CA PRO A 181 13.10 -4.43 31.85
C PRO A 181 14.57 -4.49 31.41
N LEU A 182 15.34 -3.44 31.72
CA LEU A 182 16.79 -3.35 31.50
C LEU A 182 17.62 -3.54 32.78
N GLY A 183 17.00 -3.40 33.96
CA GLY A 183 17.68 -3.58 35.25
C GLY A 183 18.08 -5.03 35.55
N THR A 184 19.00 -5.21 36.52
CA THR A 184 19.57 -6.51 36.94
C THR A 184 18.47 -7.50 37.36
N GLY A 185 18.11 -8.40 36.44
CA GLY A 185 17.05 -9.38 36.66
C GLY A 185 16.45 -10.03 35.40
N GLY A 186 16.88 -9.66 34.19
CA GLY A 186 16.42 -10.28 32.95
C GLY A 186 17.02 -11.66 32.71
N ILE A 187 16.26 -12.72 33.00
CA ILE A 187 16.61 -14.12 32.74
C ILE A 187 16.37 -14.42 31.25
N ASP A 188 17.17 -13.88 30.32
CA ASP A 188 17.16 -14.28 28.91
C ASP A 188 18.56 -14.05 28.29
N LYS A 189 19.34 -15.13 28.23
CA LYS A 189 20.69 -15.28 27.62
C LYS A 189 21.54 -14.00 27.50
N GLU A 190 22.29 -13.74 28.55
CA GLU A 190 23.42 -12.83 28.62
C GLU A 190 24.58 -13.31 27.73
N TYR A 191 24.86 -12.60 26.63
CA TYR A 191 26.14 -12.69 25.94
C TYR A 191 26.91 -11.38 26.19
N SER A 192 27.98 -11.45 26.98
CA SER A 192 28.92 -10.34 27.11
C SER A 192 29.76 -10.28 25.83
N ILE A 193 29.56 -9.24 25.02
CA ILE A 193 30.10 -9.16 23.65
C ILE A 193 31.56 -8.68 23.65
N LEU A 194 31.97 -7.97 24.71
CA LEU A 194 33.31 -7.38 24.86
C LEU A 194 33.72 -7.37 26.34
N ASN A 195 34.45 -8.41 26.76
CA ASN A 195 35.17 -8.45 28.04
C ASN A 195 36.68 -8.36 27.76
N ASP A 196 37.16 -7.21 27.28
CA ASP A 196 38.59 -6.92 27.29
C ASP A 196 38.89 -5.99 28.49
N PRO A 197 39.54 -6.51 29.56
CA PRO A 197 39.89 -5.72 30.73
C PRO A 197 40.83 -4.53 30.42
N ASN A 198 41.45 -4.50 29.24
CA ASN A 198 42.30 -3.41 28.76
C ASN A 198 41.62 -2.48 27.76
N ALA A 199 40.41 -2.80 27.29
CA ALA A 199 39.68 -1.92 26.38
C ALA A 199 39.02 -0.77 27.15
N ARG A 200 39.17 0.45 26.63
CA ARG A 200 38.50 1.66 27.16
C ARG A 200 37.01 1.73 26.79
N THR A 201 36.45 0.68 26.20
CA THR A 201 35.04 0.60 25.80
C THR A 201 34.20 0.03 26.94
N PRO A 202 33.04 0.63 27.26
CA PRO A 202 32.12 0.09 28.26
C PRO A 202 31.74 -1.35 27.93
N SER A 203 31.65 -2.23 28.93
CA SER A 203 31.08 -3.57 28.76
C SER A 203 29.64 -3.45 28.25
N MET A 204 29.29 -4.28 27.26
CA MET A 204 27.95 -4.32 26.67
C MET A 204 27.30 -5.67 26.94
N VAL A 205 26.00 -5.63 27.26
CA VAL A 205 25.12 -6.79 27.37
C VAL A 205 24.21 -6.86 26.15
N ALA A 206 23.99 -8.08 25.65
CA ALA A 206 23.03 -8.37 24.59
C ALA A 206 21.93 -9.29 25.12
N TYR A 207 20.68 -9.00 24.75
CA TYR A 207 19.51 -9.80 25.04
C TYR A 207 18.78 -10.18 23.74
N ASP A 208 18.41 -11.45 23.65
CA ASP A 208 17.58 -11.97 22.55
C ASP A 208 16.11 -11.83 22.93
N ARG A 209 15.34 -11.08 22.13
CA ARG A 209 13.94 -10.75 22.41
C ARG A 209 13.04 -11.16 21.26
N GLN A 210 11.79 -11.49 21.60
CA GLN A 210 10.74 -11.78 20.64
C GLN A 210 9.48 -10.99 20.98
N LEU A 211 8.81 -10.48 19.95
CA LEU A 211 7.48 -9.88 20.08
C LEU A 211 6.62 -10.23 18.87
N HIS A 212 5.33 -9.95 18.99
CA HIS A 212 4.34 -10.23 17.94
C HIS A 212 3.59 -8.94 17.59
N LEU A 213 3.72 -8.48 16.35
CA LEU A 213 3.02 -7.28 15.86
C LEU A 213 1.56 -7.61 15.54
N PRO A 214 0.59 -6.90 16.14
CA PRO A 214 -0.82 -7.15 15.89
C PRO A 214 -1.22 -6.68 14.49
N LEU A 215 -1.76 -7.59 13.67
CA LEU A 215 -2.14 -7.29 12.27
C LEU A 215 -3.13 -6.13 12.13
N LYS A 216 -4.04 -5.98 13.09
CA LYS A 216 -5.08 -4.93 13.09
C LYS A 216 -4.52 -3.51 13.27
N GLN A 217 -3.29 -3.36 13.77
CA GLN A 217 -2.65 -2.06 13.96
C GLN A 217 -1.70 -1.69 12.81
N LEU A 218 -1.54 -2.60 11.84
CA LEU A 218 -0.73 -2.32 10.66
C LEU A 218 -1.49 -1.38 9.73
N ALA A 219 -0.77 -0.37 9.24
CA ALA A 219 -1.18 0.55 8.19
C ALA A 219 -0.36 0.28 6.92
N GLY A 220 -0.52 1.12 5.90
CA GLY A 220 0.32 1.04 4.70
C GLY A 220 1.81 1.25 5.01
N ILE A 221 2.12 2.34 5.72
CA ILE A 221 3.47 2.65 6.18
C ILE A 221 3.49 2.48 7.69
N ASN A 222 4.41 1.65 8.18
CA ASN A 222 4.52 1.33 9.59
C ASN A 222 5.85 1.77 10.17
N GLU A 223 5.82 2.22 11.42
CA GLU A 223 7.01 2.54 12.21
C GLU A 223 7.04 1.67 13.47
N LEU A 224 8.05 0.81 13.59
CA LEU A 224 8.39 0.11 14.83
C LEU A 224 9.43 0.94 15.57
N SER A 225 9.04 1.54 16.69
CA SER A 225 9.87 2.45 17.47
C SER A 225 10.43 1.76 18.72
N PHE A 226 11.73 1.90 18.95
CA PHE A 226 12.39 1.46 20.18
C PHE A 226 12.87 2.68 20.99
N TYR A 227 12.57 2.69 22.28
CA TYR A 227 12.94 3.76 23.19
C TYR A 227 13.63 3.20 24.44
N TYR A 228 14.86 3.61 24.68
CA TYR A 228 15.59 3.27 25.89
C TYR A 228 15.36 4.34 26.96
N ASP A 229 14.85 3.93 28.12
CA ASP A 229 14.64 4.76 29.31
C ASP A 229 15.64 4.31 30.37
N PHE A 230 16.86 4.87 30.33
CA PHE A 230 17.95 4.52 31.23
C PHE A 230 17.84 5.35 32.52
N VAL A 231 17.44 4.71 33.61
CA VAL A 231 17.33 5.35 34.92
C VAL A 231 18.51 4.92 35.78
N VAL A 232 19.29 5.89 36.25
CA VAL A 232 20.36 5.64 37.21
C VAL A 232 19.75 5.58 38.62
N PRO A 233 20.14 4.61 39.48
CA PRO A 233 19.72 4.58 40.88
C PRO A 233 20.11 5.88 41.58
N GLY A 234 19.17 6.49 42.32
CA GLY A 234 19.45 7.67 43.14
C GLY A 234 20.46 7.39 44.28
N GLU A 235 20.98 8.45 44.89
CA GLU A 235 22.05 8.48 45.93
C GLU A 235 21.78 7.68 47.24
N GLU A 236 20.80 6.77 47.30
CA GLU A 236 20.52 5.93 48.47
C GLU A 236 21.42 4.67 48.56
N GLY A 237 22.50 4.60 47.76
CA GLY A 237 23.55 3.59 47.83
C GLY A 237 24.94 4.21 48.06
N PRO A 238 25.90 3.49 48.66
CA PRO A 238 27.18 4.08 49.08
C PRO A 238 28.06 4.41 47.88
N SER A 239 28.43 5.69 47.79
CA SER A 239 29.50 6.30 46.99
C SER A 239 29.14 6.73 45.57
N CYS A 240 29.47 8.00 45.28
CA CYS A 240 29.52 8.63 43.97
C CYS A 240 30.23 7.75 42.95
N VAL A 241 29.47 6.95 42.20
CA VAL A 241 29.95 6.39 40.95
C VAL A 241 29.83 7.51 39.93
N ASN A 242 30.96 8.06 39.47
CA ASN A 242 31.00 8.85 38.24
C ASN A 242 30.62 7.91 37.09
N LEU A 243 29.32 7.71 36.90
CA LEU A 243 28.80 7.08 35.70
C LEU A 243 29.11 8.06 34.57
N TYR A 244 30.00 7.68 33.66
CA TYR A 244 30.23 8.43 32.43
C TYR A 244 28.97 8.29 31.56
N THR A 245 27.94 9.09 31.87
CA THR A 245 26.63 9.11 31.23
C THR A 245 26.68 9.51 29.76
N GLU A 246 27.78 10.17 29.34
CA GLU A 246 28.07 10.50 27.94
C GLU A 246 28.33 9.27 27.07
N ASN A 247 28.71 8.13 27.67
CA ASN A 247 28.99 6.88 26.96
C ASN A 247 27.87 5.83 27.10
N THR A 248 26.70 6.19 27.64
CA THR A 248 25.55 5.27 27.66
C THR A 248 25.06 5.08 26.23
N THR A 249 24.97 3.83 25.78
CA THR A 249 24.50 3.48 24.44
C THR A 249 23.42 2.41 24.51
N GLY A 250 22.39 2.57 23.69
CA GLY A 250 21.42 1.52 23.36
C GLY A 250 21.47 1.24 21.86
N THR A 251 21.48 -0.02 21.46
CA THR A 251 21.58 -0.45 20.07
C THR A 251 20.67 -1.62 19.82
N ILE A 252 19.92 -1.59 18.72
CA ILE A 252 19.19 -2.74 18.22
C ILE A 252 20.05 -3.37 17.12
N SER A 253 20.36 -4.66 17.22
CA SER A 253 21.21 -5.32 16.23
C SER A 253 20.62 -5.21 14.83
N PRO A 254 21.42 -4.88 13.79
CA PRO A 254 20.99 -4.94 12.40
C PRO A 254 20.50 -6.32 11.96
N ASP A 255 20.94 -7.39 12.64
CA ASP A 255 20.53 -8.78 12.38
C ASP A 255 19.14 -9.13 12.94
N SER A 256 18.50 -8.21 13.66
CA SER A 256 17.10 -8.32 14.08
C SER A 256 16.19 -8.47 12.85
N THR A 257 15.13 -9.28 12.95
CA THR A 257 14.28 -9.66 11.81
C THR A 257 12.78 -9.47 12.04
N ILE A 258 12.08 -9.12 10.96
CA ILE A 258 10.61 -9.24 10.81
C ILE A 258 10.31 -10.41 9.88
N ASP A 259 9.40 -11.30 10.29
CA ASP A 259 9.14 -12.56 9.56
C ASP A 259 7.71 -12.63 9.01
N LEU A 260 7.58 -12.43 7.70
CA LEU A 260 6.35 -12.61 6.93
C LEU A 260 6.23 -13.99 6.26
N GLN A 261 7.11 -14.95 6.57
CA GLN A 261 7.02 -16.28 5.99
C GLN A 261 5.70 -16.96 6.33
N GLY A 262 5.06 -17.60 5.35
CA GLY A 262 3.81 -18.34 5.53
C GLY A 262 2.56 -17.46 5.65
N PHE A 263 2.67 -16.14 5.47
CA PHE A 263 1.51 -15.32 5.11
C PHE A 263 1.18 -15.51 3.63
N SER A 264 -0.09 -15.37 3.27
CA SER A 264 -0.58 -15.51 1.90
C SER A 264 -1.07 -14.15 1.37
N HIS A 265 -1.19 -14.04 0.06
CA HIS A 265 -1.71 -12.84 -0.60
C HIS A 265 -3.19 -13.07 -0.93
N TYR A 266 -4.06 -12.37 -0.22
CA TYR A 266 -5.50 -12.41 -0.43
C TYR A 266 -6.16 -11.11 0.05
N ALA A 267 -6.66 -10.32 -0.91
CA ALA A 267 -7.34 -9.06 -0.64
C ALA A 267 -8.83 -9.17 -0.93
N LYS A 268 -9.61 -8.52 -0.07
CA LYS A 268 -11.02 -8.26 -0.28
C LYS A 268 -11.18 -6.89 -0.95
N MET A 269 -11.85 -6.88 -2.10
CA MET A 269 -12.09 -5.72 -2.95
C MET A 269 -13.60 -5.56 -3.21
N PRO A 270 -14.10 -4.41 -3.66
CA PRO A 270 -13.41 -3.13 -3.76
C PRO A 270 -13.06 -2.56 -2.36
N ASN A 271 -11.88 -1.94 -2.25
CA ASN A 271 -11.41 -1.37 -0.98
C ASN A 271 -10.48 -0.17 -1.23
N LEU A 272 -11.03 1.03 -1.09
CA LEU A 272 -10.31 2.29 -1.28
C LEU A 272 -9.22 2.52 -0.22
N ALA A 273 -9.30 1.89 0.96
CA ALA A 273 -8.25 2.01 1.96
C ALA A 273 -6.92 1.43 1.45
N LEU A 274 -6.97 0.31 0.71
CA LEU A 274 -5.78 -0.32 0.12
C LEU A 274 -5.16 0.56 -0.97
N PHE A 275 -6.00 1.21 -1.78
CA PHE A 275 -5.59 2.18 -2.79
C PHE A 275 -4.97 3.43 -2.15
N ALA A 276 -5.66 4.06 -1.20
CA ALA A 276 -5.22 5.32 -0.60
C ALA A 276 -3.91 5.21 0.19
N ASN A 277 -3.69 4.06 0.85
CA ASN A 277 -2.47 3.81 1.61
C ASN A 277 -1.26 3.54 0.71
N LEU A 278 -1.33 2.48 -0.12
CA LEU A 278 -0.17 1.97 -0.86
C LEU A 278 -0.43 1.77 -2.37
N GLY A 279 -1.55 2.24 -2.91
CA GLY A 279 -1.87 2.16 -4.33
C GLY A 279 -2.26 0.76 -4.82
N PHE A 280 -2.72 -0.13 -3.95
CA PHE A 280 -3.11 -1.50 -4.33
C PHE A 280 -4.49 -1.51 -5.01
N PRO A 281 -4.74 -2.35 -6.04
CA PRO A 281 -3.87 -3.42 -6.56
C PRO A 281 -2.83 -2.98 -7.60
N PHE A 282 -2.82 -1.70 -8.00
CA PHE A 282 -1.93 -1.18 -9.04
C PHE A 282 -0.44 -1.36 -8.71
N THR A 283 -0.09 -1.31 -7.40
CA THR A 283 1.27 -1.54 -6.90
C THR A 283 1.64 -3.01 -6.67
N ARG A 284 0.77 -3.97 -7.03
CA ARG A 284 1.12 -5.40 -6.99
C ARG A 284 2.38 -5.69 -7.80
N PHE A 285 2.53 -5.04 -8.95
CA PHE A 285 3.79 -4.97 -9.69
C PHE A 285 4.45 -3.62 -9.39
N ALA A 286 5.72 -3.64 -9.00
CA ALA A 286 6.37 -2.45 -8.49
C ALA A 286 6.57 -1.33 -9.53
N ASP A 287 6.53 -1.68 -10.82
CA ASP A 287 6.64 -0.82 -12.01
C ASP A 287 5.28 -0.45 -12.63
N LEU A 288 4.18 -0.95 -12.06
CA LEU A 288 2.79 -0.81 -12.50
C LEU A 288 2.51 -1.42 -13.89
N ALA A 289 3.26 -2.46 -14.29
CA ALA A 289 3.09 -3.16 -15.57
C ALA A 289 1.65 -3.55 -15.93
N GLU A 290 0.86 -3.94 -14.91
CA GLU A 290 -0.53 -4.37 -15.08
C GLU A 290 -1.56 -3.24 -14.90
N THR A 291 -1.13 -1.97 -14.89
CA THR A 291 -1.99 -0.80 -14.69
C THR A 291 -2.11 0.04 -15.96
N ALA A 292 -3.29 0.63 -16.17
CA ALA A 292 -3.51 1.69 -17.13
C ALA A 292 -4.21 2.90 -16.47
N VAL A 293 -3.78 4.10 -16.85
CA VAL A 293 -4.44 5.37 -16.48
C VAL A 293 -5.24 5.86 -17.67
N ILE A 294 -6.51 6.16 -17.42
CA ILE A 294 -7.45 6.71 -18.38
C ILE A 294 -7.61 8.19 -18.07
N LEU A 295 -7.17 9.03 -19.00
CA LEU A 295 -7.33 10.48 -18.95
C LEU A 295 -8.50 10.90 -19.85
N PRO A 296 -9.02 12.14 -19.73
CA PRO A 296 -9.95 12.70 -20.71
C PRO A 296 -9.34 12.68 -22.12
N GLU A 297 -10.17 12.75 -23.17
CA GLU A 297 -9.69 12.81 -24.57
C GLU A 297 -8.69 13.96 -24.81
N ASN A 298 -8.95 15.10 -24.18
CA ASN A 298 -8.07 16.27 -24.17
C ASN A 298 -7.67 16.58 -22.73
N PRO A 299 -6.61 15.93 -22.19
CA PRO A 299 -6.18 16.16 -20.82
C PRO A 299 -5.62 17.57 -20.68
N THR A 300 -6.00 18.23 -19.59
CA THR A 300 -5.41 19.51 -19.20
C THR A 300 -4.07 19.32 -18.49
N ASP A 301 -3.32 20.41 -18.35
CA ASP A 301 -2.11 20.43 -17.53
C ASP A 301 -2.39 19.99 -16.07
N SER A 302 -3.57 20.30 -15.53
CA SER A 302 -4.03 19.82 -14.22
C SER A 302 -4.20 18.29 -14.21
N ASP A 303 -4.91 17.72 -15.19
CA ASP A 303 -5.11 16.27 -15.31
C ASP A 303 -3.77 15.52 -15.38
N LEU A 304 -2.80 16.06 -16.14
CA LEU A 304 -1.46 15.49 -16.26
C LEU A 304 -0.64 15.62 -14.97
N SER A 305 -0.70 16.77 -14.30
CA SER A 305 -0.04 17.00 -13.00
C SER A 305 -0.53 16.01 -11.96
N GLU A 306 -1.84 15.80 -11.91
CA GLU A 306 -2.47 14.89 -10.96
C GLU A 306 -2.18 13.42 -11.25
N ALA A 307 -2.13 13.03 -12.52
CA ALA A 307 -1.63 11.72 -12.89
C ALA A 307 -0.16 11.52 -12.46
N MET A 308 0.72 12.50 -12.67
CA MET A 308 2.12 12.43 -12.25
C MET A 308 2.27 12.39 -10.72
N ASN A 309 1.48 13.18 -9.99
CA ASN A 309 1.41 13.15 -8.52
C ASN A 309 1.02 11.75 -8.02
N LEU A 310 -0.01 11.14 -8.61
CA LEU A 310 -0.41 9.79 -8.25
C LEU A 310 0.69 8.75 -8.53
N MET A 311 1.36 8.85 -9.67
CA MET A 311 2.49 7.97 -10.01
C MET A 311 3.67 8.16 -9.05
N GLY A 312 3.97 9.39 -8.65
CA GLY A 312 4.97 9.69 -7.64
C GLY A 312 4.65 9.05 -6.29
N LYS A 313 3.39 9.12 -5.85
CA LYS A 313 2.93 8.44 -4.63
C LYS A 313 3.10 6.92 -4.73
N MET A 314 2.69 6.31 -5.84
CA MET A 314 2.82 4.86 -6.04
C MET A 314 4.29 4.43 -6.12
N GLY A 315 5.14 5.21 -6.77
CA GLY A 315 6.58 4.95 -6.79
C GLY A 315 7.23 5.07 -5.41
N ALA A 316 6.79 6.02 -4.58
CA ALA A 316 7.21 6.13 -3.18
C ALA A 316 6.67 4.98 -2.29
N SER A 317 5.56 4.37 -2.67
CA SER A 317 4.99 3.18 -2.02
C SER A 317 5.81 1.93 -2.32
N THR A 318 6.21 1.72 -3.57
CA THR A 318 6.95 0.52 -4.01
C THR A 318 8.46 0.66 -3.80
N GLY A 319 8.99 1.88 -3.84
CA GLY A 319 10.43 2.17 -3.82
C GLY A 319 11.08 2.21 -5.19
N LEU A 320 10.29 2.27 -6.26
CA LEU A 320 10.76 2.30 -7.64
C LEU A 320 10.01 3.34 -8.45
N SER A 321 10.67 3.90 -9.46
CA SER A 321 9.98 4.72 -10.46
C SER A 321 8.98 3.86 -11.24
N VAL A 322 7.82 4.42 -11.55
CA VAL A 322 6.85 3.84 -12.47
C VAL A 322 7.38 3.92 -13.90
N TYR A 323 7.51 2.79 -14.60
CA TYR A 323 8.07 2.77 -15.97
C TYR A 323 7.37 1.84 -16.96
N ASP A 324 6.43 0.97 -16.53
CA ASP A 324 5.70 0.05 -17.42
C ASP A 324 4.17 0.29 -17.39
N ILE A 325 3.77 1.55 -17.15
CA ILE A 325 2.36 1.94 -17.11
C ILE A 325 1.85 2.35 -18.51
N SER A 326 0.57 2.13 -18.77
CA SER A 326 -0.11 2.62 -19.99
C SER A 326 -0.96 3.85 -19.69
N PHE A 327 -0.83 4.89 -20.50
CA PHE A 327 -1.77 6.02 -20.53
C PHE A 327 -2.64 5.89 -21.76
N VAL A 328 -3.96 5.97 -21.58
CA VAL A 328 -4.95 5.83 -22.64
C VAL A 328 -6.05 6.89 -22.50
N THR A 329 -6.75 7.15 -23.58
CA THR A 329 -7.99 7.92 -23.59
C THR A 329 -9.19 6.98 -23.57
N PRO A 330 -10.44 7.49 -23.44
CA PRO A 330 -11.64 6.66 -23.44
C PRO A 330 -11.82 5.82 -24.71
N ASP A 331 -11.25 6.23 -25.83
CA ASP A 331 -11.39 5.52 -27.11
C ASP A 331 -10.43 4.33 -27.24
N ASP A 332 -9.35 4.32 -26.46
CA ASP A 332 -8.32 3.28 -26.47
C ASP A 332 -8.54 2.18 -25.41
N LEU A 333 -9.70 2.15 -24.74
CA LEU A 333 -10.03 1.19 -23.68
C LEU A 333 -9.87 -0.27 -24.10
N ASP A 334 -10.15 -0.58 -25.37
CA ASP A 334 -10.01 -1.92 -25.93
C ASP A 334 -8.59 -2.49 -25.79
N GLN A 335 -7.58 -1.63 -25.75
CA GLN A 335 -6.17 -2.02 -25.62
C GLN A 335 -5.78 -2.42 -24.19
N VAL A 336 -6.55 -2.00 -23.18
CA VAL A 336 -6.19 -2.13 -21.76
C VAL A 336 -7.18 -2.95 -20.94
N LYS A 337 -8.14 -3.64 -21.56
CA LYS A 337 -9.15 -4.51 -20.91
C LYS A 337 -8.57 -5.55 -19.92
N GLY A 338 -7.32 -5.96 -20.12
CA GLY A 338 -6.63 -6.94 -19.27
C GLY A 338 -5.94 -6.37 -18.03
N LYS A 339 -5.95 -5.04 -17.84
CA LYS A 339 -5.24 -4.30 -16.80
C LYS A 339 -6.18 -3.79 -15.71
N ASP A 340 -5.60 -3.43 -14.56
CA ASP A 340 -6.27 -2.63 -13.54
C ASP A 340 -6.32 -1.17 -14.03
N LEU A 341 -7.46 -0.50 -13.87
CA LEU A 341 -7.73 0.80 -14.50
C LEU A 341 -7.83 1.91 -13.44
N ILE A 342 -7.13 3.01 -13.67
CA ILE A 342 -7.28 4.25 -12.89
C ILE A 342 -7.89 5.29 -13.82
N VAL A 343 -9.05 5.84 -13.47
CA VAL A 343 -9.65 6.96 -14.20
C VAL A 343 -9.34 8.23 -13.44
N ILE A 344 -8.77 9.22 -14.14
CA ILE A 344 -8.50 10.54 -13.59
C ILE A 344 -9.16 11.56 -14.50
N GLY A 345 -9.81 12.57 -13.91
CA GLY A 345 -10.19 13.76 -14.66
C GLY A 345 -11.49 14.41 -14.18
N ASP A 346 -11.90 15.41 -14.93
CA ASP A 346 -13.13 16.15 -14.67
C ASP A 346 -14.38 15.33 -14.99
N ILE A 347 -15.38 15.38 -14.09
CA ILE A 347 -16.63 14.62 -14.21
C ILE A 347 -17.33 14.89 -15.55
N GLY A 348 -17.37 16.15 -16.00
CA GLY A 348 -18.04 16.55 -17.24
C GLY A 348 -17.22 16.29 -18.52
N ARG A 349 -15.97 15.83 -18.39
CA ARG A 349 -15.07 15.54 -19.53
C ARG A 349 -14.60 14.10 -19.56
N GLN A 350 -15.27 13.21 -18.80
CA GLN A 350 -14.86 11.82 -18.65
C GLN A 350 -15.99 10.86 -19.09
N PRO A 351 -16.11 10.56 -20.40
CA PRO A 351 -17.21 9.76 -20.93
C PRO A 351 -17.22 8.31 -20.46
N VAL A 352 -16.11 7.80 -19.87
CA VAL A 352 -16.11 6.44 -19.30
C VAL A 352 -17.03 6.31 -18.08
N LEU A 353 -17.37 7.42 -17.41
CA LEU A 353 -18.32 7.39 -16.30
C LEU A 353 -19.70 6.96 -16.80
N GLU A 354 -20.23 7.63 -17.84
CA GLU A 354 -21.51 7.26 -18.45
C GLU A 354 -21.48 5.83 -19.03
N ARG A 355 -20.38 5.45 -19.70
CA ARG A 355 -20.23 4.10 -20.30
C ARG A 355 -20.27 2.97 -19.26
N TRP A 356 -19.98 3.25 -17.99
CA TRP A 356 -19.88 2.26 -16.91
C TRP A 356 -20.96 2.40 -15.83
N ASN A 357 -22.01 3.17 -16.07
CA ASN A 357 -23.14 3.33 -15.13
C ASN A 357 -23.67 1.99 -14.61
N ASP A 358 -23.72 0.94 -15.45
CA ASP A 358 -24.24 -0.38 -15.07
C ASP A 358 -23.38 -1.16 -14.06
N VAL A 359 -22.13 -0.74 -13.83
CA VAL A 359 -21.19 -1.43 -12.92
C VAL A 359 -20.68 -0.55 -11.78
N MET A 360 -20.72 0.78 -11.95
CA MET A 360 -20.33 1.71 -10.90
C MET A 360 -21.30 1.65 -9.70
N PRO A 361 -20.84 2.00 -8.49
CA PRO A 361 -21.73 2.13 -7.35
C PRO A 361 -22.71 3.30 -7.49
N LEU A 362 -22.31 4.34 -8.22
CA LEU A 362 -23.05 5.57 -8.44
C LEU A 362 -23.10 5.83 -9.95
N MET A 363 -24.27 6.13 -10.46
CA MET A 363 -24.53 6.39 -11.89
C MET A 363 -24.58 7.89 -12.14
N VAL A 364 -24.08 8.30 -13.30
CA VAL A 364 -24.26 9.67 -13.82
C VAL A 364 -25.48 9.68 -14.73
N THR A 365 -26.45 10.54 -14.44
CA THR A 365 -27.66 10.77 -15.24
C THR A 365 -27.77 12.25 -15.63
N ASP A 366 -28.71 12.59 -16.52
CA ASP A 366 -28.97 13.98 -16.91
C ASP A 366 -29.44 14.85 -15.72
N GLU A 367 -29.99 14.22 -14.68
CA GLU A 367 -30.50 14.88 -13.46
C GLU A 367 -29.46 14.90 -12.30
N GLY A 368 -28.27 14.33 -12.51
CA GLY A 368 -27.17 14.32 -11.55
C GLY A 368 -26.66 12.91 -11.23
N TRP A 369 -26.46 12.62 -9.94
CA TRP A 369 -25.98 11.31 -9.48
C TRP A 369 -27.14 10.47 -8.97
N GLU A 370 -27.12 9.18 -9.29
CA GLU A 370 -28.10 8.21 -8.79
C GLU A 370 -27.42 6.97 -8.23
N ALA A 371 -28.08 6.30 -7.29
CA ALA A 371 -27.62 5.03 -6.75
C ALA A 371 -27.92 3.92 -7.75
N ARG A 372 -26.93 3.08 -8.08
CA ARG A 372 -27.17 1.92 -8.94
C ARG A 372 -28.01 0.87 -8.23
N ASP A 373 -29.01 0.34 -8.94
CA ASP A 373 -29.71 -0.86 -8.50
C ASP A 373 -28.81 -2.10 -8.56
N LEU A 374 -28.64 -2.75 -7.41
CA LEU A 374 -27.88 -3.98 -7.31
C LEU A 374 -28.67 -5.15 -7.92
N SER A 375 -27.96 -6.04 -8.61
CA SER A 375 -28.55 -7.28 -9.13
C SER A 375 -29.04 -8.19 -7.98
N TRP A 376 -29.89 -9.16 -8.32
CA TRP A 376 -30.36 -10.16 -7.34
C TRP A 376 -29.21 -10.87 -6.62
N ASN A 377 -28.16 -11.24 -7.35
CA ASN A 377 -27.00 -11.95 -6.79
C ASN A 377 -26.22 -11.06 -5.82
N GLU A 378 -26.01 -9.78 -6.18
CA GLU A 378 -25.33 -8.81 -5.32
C GLU A 378 -26.12 -8.56 -4.03
N ASN A 379 -27.43 -8.38 -4.13
CA ASN A 379 -28.32 -8.23 -2.97
C ASN A 379 -28.31 -9.48 -2.07
N LEU A 380 -28.32 -10.68 -2.66
CA LEU A 380 -28.23 -11.92 -1.90
C LEU A 380 -26.88 -12.05 -1.19
N ASP A 381 -25.78 -11.65 -1.84
CA ASP A 381 -24.44 -11.66 -1.26
C ASP A 381 -24.30 -10.70 -0.08
N ILE A 382 -24.93 -9.52 -0.16
CA ILE A 382 -25.03 -8.55 0.94
C ILE A 382 -25.90 -9.11 2.07
N TRP A 383 -27.08 -9.65 1.76
CA TRP A 383 -28.00 -10.20 2.77
C TRP A 383 -27.40 -11.38 3.55
N LEU A 384 -26.61 -12.22 2.88
CA LEU A 384 -25.90 -13.34 3.50
C LEU A 384 -24.61 -12.91 4.23
N SER A 385 -24.17 -11.66 4.07
CA SER A 385 -22.95 -11.15 4.68
C SER A 385 -23.19 -10.78 6.14
N SER A 386 -22.23 -11.09 7.02
CA SER A 386 -22.24 -10.66 8.42
C SER A 386 -21.72 -9.24 8.62
N GLU A 387 -21.60 -8.46 7.55
CA GLU A 387 -20.98 -7.13 7.58
C GLU A 387 -22.01 -6.08 7.22
N ASP A 388 -21.83 -4.89 7.78
CA ASP A 388 -22.67 -3.74 7.44
C ASP A 388 -22.30 -3.21 6.04
N TYR A 389 -23.33 -2.86 5.28
CA TYR A 389 -23.25 -2.16 4.00
C TYR A 389 -24.07 -0.88 4.08
N ASP A 390 -23.54 0.18 3.49
CA ASP A 390 -24.21 1.46 3.36
C ASP A 390 -25.10 1.48 2.12
N SER A 391 -26.21 2.22 2.23
CA SER A 391 -26.98 2.58 1.04
C SER A 391 -26.17 3.55 0.18
N ALA A 392 -26.06 3.26 -1.11
CA ALA A 392 -25.44 4.17 -2.08
C ALA A 392 -26.14 5.53 -2.16
N ALA A 393 -27.43 5.60 -1.83
CA ALA A 393 -28.18 6.87 -1.78
C ALA A 393 -27.57 7.89 -0.81
N LYS A 394 -26.95 7.44 0.29
CA LYS A 394 -26.26 8.36 1.22
C LYS A 394 -25.06 9.06 0.58
N ALA A 395 -24.37 8.38 -0.34
CA ALA A 395 -23.27 8.96 -1.08
C ALA A 395 -23.78 9.94 -2.16
N VAL A 396 -24.90 9.59 -2.82
CA VAL A 396 -25.60 10.48 -3.76
C VAL A 396 -26.01 11.79 -3.07
N ASP A 397 -26.60 11.71 -1.89
CA ASP A 397 -27.03 12.88 -1.11
C ASP A 397 -25.87 13.86 -0.85
N LEU A 398 -24.64 13.35 -0.70
CA LEU A 398 -23.43 14.17 -0.52
C LEU A 398 -22.87 14.72 -1.83
N LEU A 399 -23.00 13.98 -2.93
CA LEU A 399 -22.58 14.47 -4.25
C LEU A 399 -23.51 15.59 -4.76
N GLY A 400 -24.75 15.62 -4.28
CA GLY A 400 -25.73 16.67 -4.52
C GLY A 400 -26.19 16.80 -5.98
N THR A 401 -27.21 17.63 -6.19
CA THR A 401 -27.76 17.98 -7.52
C THR A 401 -27.42 19.41 -7.96
N ASP A 402 -27.12 20.32 -7.03
CA ASP A 402 -27.17 21.78 -7.30
C ASP A 402 -25.96 22.62 -6.83
N ALA A 403 -24.96 22.02 -6.18
CA ALA A 403 -23.74 22.72 -5.77
C ALA A 403 -22.53 21.90 -6.18
N GLY A 404 -21.62 22.51 -6.95
CA GLY A 404 -20.41 21.93 -7.56
C GLY A 404 -20.03 20.56 -7.02
N HIS A 405 -20.18 19.53 -7.86
CA HIS A 405 -20.01 18.13 -7.47
C HIS A 405 -18.71 17.94 -6.68
N PRO A 406 -18.78 17.56 -5.40
CA PRO A 406 -17.59 17.45 -4.57
C PRO A 406 -16.66 16.36 -5.12
N PRO A 407 -15.34 16.48 -4.88
CA PRO A 407 -14.39 15.48 -5.34
C PRO A 407 -14.67 14.12 -4.71
N PHE A 408 -14.58 13.07 -5.51
CA PHE A 408 -14.84 11.73 -5.02
C PHE A 408 -13.89 10.69 -5.60
N MET A 409 -13.78 9.59 -4.86
CA MET A 409 -13.18 8.35 -5.29
C MET A 409 -14.21 7.25 -5.28
N MET A 410 -14.18 6.39 -6.29
CA MET A 410 -14.94 5.14 -6.26
C MET A 410 -14.10 3.98 -6.78
N SER A 411 -14.35 2.80 -6.22
CA SER A 411 -13.70 1.56 -6.62
C SER A 411 -14.73 0.47 -6.89
N PHE A 412 -14.52 -0.29 -7.96
CA PHE A 412 -15.41 -1.39 -8.35
C PHE A 412 -14.63 -2.41 -9.20
N GLN A 413 -15.27 -3.53 -9.53
CA GLN A 413 -14.67 -4.55 -10.39
C GLN A 413 -14.73 -4.11 -11.86
N SER A 414 -13.66 -4.35 -12.62
CA SER A 414 -13.61 -4.03 -14.04
C SER A 414 -14.70 -4.77 -14.82
N PRO A 415 -15.46 -4.07 -15.69
CA PRO A 415 -16.48 -4.71 -16.53
C PRO A 415 -15.88 -5.66 -17.57
N TYR A 416 -14.57 -5.57 -17.84
CA TYR A 416 -13.93 -6.32 -18.91
C TYR A 416 -13.32 -7.64 -18.46
N LYS A 417 -12.80 -7.68 -17.23
CA LYS A 417 -12.13 -8.86 -16.70
C LYS A 417 -12.40 -9.00 -15.21
N PRO A 418 -12.91 -10.17 -14.76
CA PRO A 418 -12.96 -10.49 -13.34
C PRO A 418 -11.56 -10.37 -12.72
N GLU A 419 -11.52 -10.04 -11.43
CA GLU A 419 -10.28 -9.83 -10.68
C GLU A 419 -9.41 -8.64 -11.15
N ARG A 420 -9.92 -7.78 -12.04
CA ARG A 420 -9.35 -6.46 -12.28
C ARG A 420 -10.18 -5.38 -11.60
N THR A 421 -9.51 -4.35 -11.12
CA THR A 421 -10.09 -3.26 -10.34
C THR A 421 -10.10 -1.97 -11.14
N VAL A 422 -11.17 -1.21 -11.01
CA VAL A 422 -11.23 0.19 -11.44
C VAL A 422 -11.21 1.07 -10.19
N VAL A 423 -10.40 2.13 -10.23
CA VAL A 423 -10.50 3.26 -9.29
C VAL A 423 -10.69 4.54 -10.09
N VAL A 424 -11.76 5.25 -9.81
CA VAL A 424 -12.06 6.57 -10.39
C VAL A 424 -11.69 7.63 -9.36
N LEU A 425 -10.93 8.63 -9.78
CA LEU A 425 -10.69 9.88 -9.07
C LEU A 425 -11.23 11.00 -9.95
N ALA A 426 -12.33 11.61 -9.53
CA ALA A 426 -12.99 12.65 -10.31
C ALA A 426 -13.42 13.81 -9.43
N ALA A 427 -13.36 15.01 -10.00
CA ALA A 427 -13.67 16.26 -9.35
C ALA A 427 -14.02 17.31 -10.41
N ALA A 428 -14.62 18.43 -10.02
CA ALA A 428 -14.81 19.56 -10.94
C ALA A 428 -13.59 20.51 -10.90
N GLY A 429 -13.01 20.80 -12.07
CA GLY A 429 -11.93 21.78 -12.22
C GLY A 429 -10.70 21.53 -11.31
N ASP A 430 -10.28 22.56 -10.58
CA ASP A 430 -9.05 22.53 -9.76
C ASP A 430 -9.18 21.67 -8.48
N GLU A 431 -10.38 21.21 -8.13
CA GLU A 431 -10.61 20.41 -6.92
C GLU A 431 -10.02 18.99 -7.01
N LEU A 432 -9.65 18.55 -8.23
CA LEU A 432 -8.94 17.28 -8.44
C LEU A 432 -7.59 17.28 -7.70
N HIS A 433 -6.90 18.42 -7.67
CA HIS A 433 -5.66 18.58 -6.92
C HIS A 433 -5.89 18.36 -5.43
N GLN A 434 -6.99 18.91 -4.88
CA GLN A 434 -7.34 18.71 -3.49
C GLN A 434 -7.57 17.23 -3.18
N LEU A 435 -8.26 16.50 -4.06
CA LEU A 435 -8.52 15.07 -3.90
C LEU A 435 -7.23 14.22 -3.88
N ILE A 436 -6.26 14.52 -4.74
CA ILE A 436 -4.98 13.79 -4.72
C ILE A 436 -4.11 14.22 -3.54
N SER A 437 -4.14 15.50 -3.15
CA SER A 437 -3.41 16.01 -1.99
C SER A 437 -3.80 15.31 -0.69
N VAL A 438 -5.08 14.92 -0.57
CA VAL A 438 -5.61 14.12 0.55
C VAL A 438 -4.84 12.82 0.72
N LEU A 439 -4.43 12.18 -0.39
CA LEU A 439 -3.68 10.93 -0.35
C LEU A 439 -2.29 11.09 0.32
N TYR A 440 -1.79 12.31 0.49
CA TYR A 440 -0.53 12.59 1.16
C TYR A 440 -0.68 12.94 2.64
N GLN A 441 -1.91 13.00 3.16
CA GLN A 441 -2.23 13.38 4.53
C GLN A 441 -2.65 12.13 5.33
N PRO A 442 -1.80 11.61 6.24
CA PRO A 442 -2.07 10.36 6.95
C PRO A 442 -3.40 10.36 7.73
N GLU A 443 -3.77 11.50 8.30
CA GLU A 443 -5.01 11.69 9.05
C GLU A 443 -6.24 11.43 8.16
N LEU A 444 -6.28 12.09 7.00
CA LEU A 444 -7.37 11.94 6.04
C LEU A 444 -7.36 10.57 5.34
N VAL A 445 -6.18 10.03 5.03
CA VAL A 445 -6.06 8.67 4.44
C VAL A 445 -6.70 7.61 5.34
N SER A 446 -6.66 7.78 6.66
CA SER A 446 -7.29 6.84 7.59
C SER A 446 -8.83 6.82 7.51
N GLU A 447 -9.43 7.92 7.03
CA GLU A 447 -10.88 8.04 6.83
C GLU A 447 -11.36 7.43 5.50
N ILE A 448 -10.44 7.17 4.55
CA ILE A 448 -10.77 6.53 3.27
C ILE A 448 -11.00 5.03 3.48
N GLN A 449 -12.25 4.60 3.33
CA GLN A 449 -12.71 3.23 3.56
C GLN A 449 -13.73 2.81 2.49
N GLY A 450 -14.13 1.54 2.50
CA GLY A 450 -15.19 1.04 1.63
C GLY A 450 -14.82 1.17 0.14
N ASN A 451 -15.80 1.52 -0.69
CA ASN A 451 -15.64 1.57 -2.14
C ASN A 451 -16.13 2.88 -2.78
N VAL A 452 -16.64 3.81 -1.97
CA VAL A 452 -16.94 5.19 -2.36
C VAL A 452 -16.41 6.10 -1.25
N ALA A 453 -15.70 7.16 -1.60
CA ALA A 453 -15.24 8.18 -0.67
C ALA A 453 -15.50 9.57 -1.28
N VAL A 454 -16.23 10.43 -0.57
CA VAL A 454 -16.57 11.79 -1.02
C VAL A 454 -15.87 12.79 -0.09
N LEU A 455 -15.20 13.77 -0.69
CA LEU A 455 -14.58 14.88 0.03
C LEU A 455 -15.61 16.00 0.19
N SER A 456 -16.11 16.21 1.40
CA SER A 456 -17.12 17.23 1.70
C SER A 456 -16.69 18.07 2.90
N GLU A 457 -16.68 19.39 2.73
CA GLU A 457 -16.29 20.36 3.78
C GLU A 457 -14.92 20.05 4.43
N GLY A 458 -13.97 19.56 3.64
CA GLY A 458 -12.61 19.22 4.10
C GLY A 458 -12.48 17.90 4.89
N ASN A 459 -13.57 17.13 5.03
CA ASN A 459 -13.57 15.80 5.65
C ASN A 459 -13.92 14.73 4.62
N ILE A 460 -13.57 13.48 4.91
CA ILE A 460 -13.88 12.35 4.02
C ILE A 460 -15.06 11.56 4.58
N LYS A 461 -16.05 11.32 3.71
CA LYS A 461 -17.15 10.40 3.99
C LYS A 461 -17.01 9.18 3.11
N SER A 462 -16.79 8.04 3.75
CA SER A 462 -16.58 6.75 3.10
C SER A 462 -17.79 5.85 3.25
N PHE A 463 -18.11 5.11 2.19
CA PHE A 463 -19.28 4.23 2.10
C PHE A 463 -18.90 2.88 1.52
N LYS A 464 -19.52 1.84 2.07
CA LYS A 464 -19.39 0.48 1.55
C LYS A 464 -20.70 0.01 0.94
N THR A 465 -20.81 0.14 -0.38
CA THR A 465 -22.05 0.00 -1.15
C THR A 465 -22.10 -1.23 -2.04
N LEU A 466 -20.95 -1.85 -2.38
CA LEU A 466 -20.87 -3.01 -3.28
C LEU A 466 -20.46 -4.29 -2.55
N PRO A 467 -20.97 -5.45 -2.97
CA PRO A 467 -20.49 -6.74 -2.47
C PRO A 467 -19.03 -6.97 -2.88
N PRO A 468 -18.30 -7.80 -2.12
CA PRO A 468 -16.88 -7.98 -2.35
C PRO A 468 -16.56 -9.02 -3.42
N TYR A 469 -15.51 -8.76 -4.18
CA TYR A 469 -14.72 -9.76 -4.90
C TYR A 469 -13.35 -9.90 -4.25
N TYR A 470 -12.59 -10.91 -4.67
CA TYR A 470 -11.33 -11.24 -4.02
C TYR A 470 -10.20 -11.36 -5.01
N LEU A 471 -9.03 -10.87 -4.60
CA LEU A 471 -7.79 -10.96 -5.36
C LEU A 471 -6.81 -11.86 -4.61
N GLY A 472 -6.03 -12.65 -5.35
CA GLY A 472 -5.00 -13.51 -4.78
C GLY A 472 -5.45 -14.96 -4.60
N THR A 473 -4.69 -15.72 -3.82
CA THR A 473 -4.87 -17.18 -3.72
C THR A 473 -4.85 -17.63 -2.28
N LEU A 474 -5.78 -18.50 -1.92
CA LEU A 474 -5.83 -19.19 -0.63
C LEU A 474 -5.65 -20.68 -0.84
N SER A 475 -5.13 -21.36 0.18
CA SER A 475 -5.19 -22.82 0.21
C SER A 475 -6.64 -23.30 0.25
N ILE A 476 -6.93 -24.46 -0.36
CA ILE A 476 -8.31 -25.01 -0.45
C ILE A 476 -8.98 -25.07 0.92
N LEU A 477 -8.24 -25.50 1.95
CA LEU A 477 -8.75 -25.57 3.32
C LEU A 477 -9.09 -24.19 3.88
N SER A 478 -8.27 -23.18 3.60
CA SER A 478 -8.51 -21.80 4.01
C SER A 478 -9.69 -21.18 3.26
N THR A 479 -9.87 -21.48 1.97
CA THR A 479 -11.06 -21.10 1.20
C THR A 479 -12.33 -21.69 1.81
N VAL A 480 -12.33 -22.99 2.15
CA VAL A 480 -13.49 -23.65 2.78
C VAL A 480 -13.79 -23.02 4.15
N ARG A 481 -12.76 -22.77 4.97
CA ARG A 481 -12.93 -22.09 6.27
C ARG A 481 -13.51 -20.69 6.12
N LEU A 482 -13.01 -19.93 5.15
CA LEU A 482 -13.50 -18.57 4.88
C LEU A 482 -14.97 -18.60 4.43
N LEU A 483 -15.32 -19.52 3.52
CA LEU A 483 -16.70 -19.72 3.08
C LEU A 483 -17.62 -20.12 4.24
N MET A 484 -17.17 -21.03 5.12
CA MET A 484 -17.92 -21.41 6.33
C MET A 484 -18.10 -20.23 7.30
N ALA A 485 -17.05 -19.44 7.51
CA ALA A 485 -17.11 -18.28 8.41
C ALA A 485 -18.04 -17.19 7.87
N ARG A 486 -18.03 -16.94 6.55
CA ARG A 486 -18.89 -15.94 5.90
C ARG A 486 -20.35 -16.40 5.86
N HIS A 487 -20.59 -17.67 5.55
CA HIS A 487 -21.93 -18.19 5.31
C HIS A 487 -22.36 -19.23 6.36
N LEU A 488 -22.15 -18.90 7.64
CA LEU A 488 -22.47 -19.79 8.76
C LEU A 488 -23.91 -20.32 8.70
N ILE A 489 -24.87 -19.46 8.34
CA ILE A 489 -26.28 -19.85 8.21
C ILE A 489 -26.48 -20.87 7.09
N LEU A 490 -25.91 -20.65 5.90
CA LEU A 490 -26.00 -21.61 4.80
C LEU A 490 -25.36 -22.94 5.18
N PHE A 491 -24.25 -22.91 5.92
CA PHE A 491 -23.61 -24.12 6.40
C PHE A 491 -24.50 -24.87 7.42
N ILE A 492 -25.12 -24.16 8.36
CA ILE A 492 -26.09 -24.74 9.30
C ILE A 492 -27.28 -25.35 8.55
N VAL A 493 -27.85 -24.63 7.58
CA VAL A 493 -28.99 -25.12 6.77
C VAL A 493 -28.59 -26.33 5.95
N SER A 494 -27.42 -26.30 5.29
CA SER A 494 -26.88 -27.44 4.54
C SER A 494 -26.67 -28.66 5.44
N PHE A 495 -26.08 -28.45 6.62
CA PHE A 495 -25.89 -29.51 7.61
C PHE A 495 -27.23 -30.12 8.07
N LEU A 496 -28.23 -29.28 8.36
CA LEU A 496 -29.58 -29.74 8.71
C LEU A 496 -30.25 -30.50 7.57
N LEU A 497 -30.09 -30.07 6.32
CA LEU A 497 -30.60 -30.78 5.15
C LEU A 497 -29.92 -32.15 4.98
N VAL A 498 -28.59 -32.22 5.08
CA VAL A 498 -27.86 -33.49 5.01
C VAL A 498 -28.28 -34.42 6.13
N ALA A 499 -28.42 -33.92 7.36
CA ALA A 499 -28.89 -34.70 8.50
C ALA A 499 -30.33 -35.21 8.29
N PHE A 500 -31.21 -34.38 7.72
CA PHE A 500 -32.59 -34.75 7.38
C PHE A 500 -32.64 -35.86 6.31
N PHE A 501 -31.88 -35.73 5.22
CA PHE A 501 -31.80 -36.76 4.18
C PHE A 501 -31.15 -38.05 4.69
N ALA A 502 -30.12 -37.95 5.53
CA ALA A 502 -29.50 -39.11 6.17
C ALA A 502 -30.48 -39.84 7.10
N ALA A 503 -31.31 -39.11 7.85
CA ALA A 503 -32.35 -39.69 8.69
C ALA A 503 -33.44 -40.39 7.86
N ILE A 504 -33.86 -39.80 6.74
CA ILE A 504 -34.79 -40.44 5.79
C ILE A 504 -34.18 -41.71 5.20
N PHE A 505 -32.93 -41.63 4.73
CA PHE A 505 -32.23 -42.78 4.16
C PHE A 505 -32.08 -43.92 5.18
N LEU A 506 -31.69 -43.60 6.42
CA LEU A 506 -31.62 -44.56 7.51
C LEU A 506 -32.99 -45.17 7.83
N LYS A 507 -34.05 -44.36 7.85
CA LYS A 507 -35.43 -44.85 8.05
C LYS A 507 -35.86 -45.81 6.94
N LEU A 508 -35.53 -45.50 5.68
CA LEU A 508 -35.82 -46.37 4.54
C LEU A 508 -35.04 -47.69 4.62
N LEU A 509 -33.76 -47.64 4.98
CA LEU A 509 -32.94 -48.85 5.20
C LEU A 509 -33.48 -49.71 6.34
N LEU A 510 -33.86 -49.11 7.47
CA LEU A 510 -34.46 -49.82 8.60
C LEU A 510 -35.83 -50.42 8.25
N ALA A 511 -36.63 -49.72 7.44
CA ALA A 511 -37.91 -50.21 6.95
C ALA A 511 -37.77 -51.37 5.95
N ASP A 512 -36.76 -51.33 5.06
CA ASP A 512 -36.45 -52.46 4.18
C ASP A 512 -35.97 -53.67 4.98
N HIS A 513 -35.09 -53.44 5.96
CA HIS A 513 -34.59 -54.49 6.84
C HIS A 513 -35.70 -55.14 7.68
N SER A 514 -36.66 -54.34 8.18
CA SER A 514 -37.80 -54.89 8.93
C SER A 514 -38.77 -55.67 8.04
N ARG A 515 -39.04 -55.21 6.81
CA ARG A 515 -39.84 -55.96 5.82
C ARG A 515 -39.24 -57.33 5.51
N ARG A 516 -37.92 -57.39 5.27
CA ARG A 516 -37.21 -58.66 5.06
C ARG A 516 -37.28 -59.60 6.26
N ARG A 517 -37.44 -59.07 7.48
CA ARG A 517 -37.67 -59.90 8.69
C ARG A 517 -39.08 -60.49 8.73
N PHE A 518 -40.10 -59.73 8.32
CA PHE A 518 -41.48 -60.20 8.32
C PHE A 518 -41.81 -61.16 7.16
N GLU A 519 -41.06 -61.15 6.06
CA GLU A 519 -41.19 -62.16 4.99
C GLU A 519 -40.68 -63.57 5.37
N ILE A 520 -40.05 -63.74 6.53
CA ILE A 520 -39.48 -65.03 6.98
C ILE A 520 -40.42 -65.81 7.94
N GLU A 521 -41.61 -65.29 8.28
CA GLU A 521 -42.63 -66.06 9.01
C GLU A 521 -43.94 -66.24 8.21
N PRO A 522 -44.02 -67.26 7.33
CA PRO A 522 -45.26 -68.00 7.20
C PRO A 522 -45.37 -68.95 8.40
N LEU A 523 -46.39 -68.73 9.23
CA LEU A 523 -46.91 -69.71 10.19
C LEU A 523 -47.03 -71.08 9.51
N LYS A 524 -46.13 -72.00 9.86
CA LYS A 524 -46.41 -73.44 9.76
C LYS A 524 -47.12 -73.83 11.04
N VAL A 525 -48.46 -73.95 10.99
CA VAL A 525 -49.25 -75.17 11.23
C VAL A 525 -50.64 -74.94 10.66
#